data_AF-A0A9P6ZYY4-F1
#
_entry.id   AF-A0A9P6ZYY4-F1
#
_cell.length_a   1.000
_cell.length_b   1.000
_cell.length_c   1.000
_cell.angle_alpha   90.00
_cell.angle_beta   90.00
_cell.angle_gamma   90.00
#
_symmetry.space_group_name_H-M   'P 1'
#
loop_
_entity.id
_entity.type
_entity.pdbx_description
1 polymer ?
#
loop_
_entity_poly.entity_id
_entity_poly.type
_entity_poly.pdbx_seq_one_letter_code
_entity_poly.pdbx_strand_id
1 'polypeptide(L)'
;MVFKIAGWVFSFEQVRAWLEKQGQQHQHLPDEFLATDLNYWFKERNIDYLWAVGTDYPRGSLQPVIVLVRRRREDPKSTVFRFYCVRELDADREVKKQVLEESGLNDEDLPWVTVADPFFRC
;
A
#
# COMPACT_ATOMS: atom_id res chain seq x y z
N MET A 1 16.20 -9.34 12.80
CA MET A 1 15.28 -8.19 12.81
C MET A 1 14.49 -8.26 11.52
N VAL A 2 13.18 -8.10 11.54
CA VAL A 2 12.33 -8.03 10.35
C VAL A 2 11.60 -6.71 10.48
N PHE A 3 11.88 -5.77 9.60
CA PHE A 3 11.09 -4.55 9.53
C PHE A 3 9.67 -4.93 9.11
N LYS A 4 8.68 -4.22 9.64
CA LYS A 4 7.28 -4.42 9.32
C LYS A 4 6.74 -3.14 8.73
N ILE A 5 5.87 -3.32 7.75
CA ILE A 5 5.16 -2.25 7.09
C ILE A 5 3.67 -2.52 7.27
N ALA A 6 2.87 -1.47 7.37
CA ALA A 6 1.43 -1.63 7.50
C ALA A 6 0.69 -0.61 6.67
N GLY A 7 -0.43 -1.05 6.13
CA GLY A 7 -1.39 -0.21 5.46
C GLY A 7 -2.35 -1.01 4.59
N TRP A 8 -2.92 -0.39 3.57
CA TRP A 8 -4.03 -0.97 2.81
C TRP A 8 -3.55 -1.76 1.61
N VAL A 9 -4.22 -2.87 1.34
CA VAL A 9 -3.95 -3.73 0.18
C VAL A 9 -4.87 -3.32 -0.97
N PHE A 10 -4.29 -3.19 -2.16
CA PHE A 10 -4.98 -2.95 -3.41
C PHE A 10 -4.63 -4.07 -4.39
N SER A 11 -5.60 -4.54 -5.15
CA SER A 11 -5.31 -5.28 -6.38
C SER A 11 -4.82 -4.31 -7.46
N PHE A 12 -4.05 -4.82 -8.43
CA PHE A 12 -3.61 -4.00 -9.55
C PHE A 12 -4.79 -3.46 -10.37
N GLU A 13 -5.88 -4.22 -10.48
CA GLU A 13 -7.10 -3.79 -11.15
C GLU A 13 -7.78 -2.61 -10.43
N GLN A 14 -7.85 -2.64 -9.09
CA GLN A 14 -8.38 -1.52 -8.31
C GLN A 14 -7.57 -0.24 -8.53
N VAL A 15 -6.24 -0.35 -8.55
CA VAL A 15 -5.35 0.80 -8.80
C VAL A 15 -5.49 1.31 -10.22
N ARG A 16 -5.56 0.42 -11.22
CA ARG A 16 -5.82 0.81 -12.63
C ARG A 16 -7.14 1.57 -12.75
N ALA A 17 -8.23 1.03 -12.21
CA ALA A 17 -9.54 1.66 -12.26
C ALA A 17 -9.56 3.03 -11.55
N TRP A 18 -8.84 3.16 -10.43
CA TRP A 18 -8.69 4.45 -9.75
C TRP A 18 -7.94 5.45 -10.63
N LEU A 19 -6.77 5.10 -11.16
CA LEU A 19 -5.98 6.04 -11.97
C LEU A 19 -6.68 6.41 -13.29
N GLU A 20 -7.42 5.48 -13.90
CA GLU A 20 -8.23 5.76 -15.09
C GLU A 20 -9.31 6.82 -14.82
N LYS A 21 -9.96 6.77 -13.65
CA LYS A 21 -10.93 7.81 -13.23
C LYS A 21 -10.31 9.19 -13.09
N GLN A 22 -9.02 9.26 -12.77
CA GLN A 22 -8.27 10.52 -12.67
C GLN A 22 -7.86 11.08 -14.05
N GLY A 23 -8.33 10.47 -15.14
CA GLY A 23 -8.07 10.93 -16.51
C GLY A 23 -6.70 10.53 -17.04
N GLN A 24 -5.96 9.67 -16.33
CA GLN A 24 -4.69 9.14 -16.81
C GLN A 24 -4.96 7.87 -17.63
N GLN A 25 -4.62 7.88 -18.93
CA GLN A 25 -4.75 6.72 -19.81
C GLN A 25 -3.65 5.70 -19.50
N HIS A 26 -3.90 4.81 -18.54
CA HIS A 26 -2.93 3.83 -18.05
C HIS A 26 -3.16 2.40 -18.56
N GLN A 27 -3.99 2.22 -19.59
CA GLN A 27 -4.31 0.91 -20.16
C GLN A 27 -3.08 0.12 -20.63
N HIS A 28 -1.94 0.79 -20.85
CA HIS A 28 -0.69 0.17 -21.30
C HIS A 28 0.44 0.16 -20.27
N LEU A 29 0.25 0.70 -19.06
CA LEU A 29 1.33 0.69 -18.08
C LEU A 29 1.58 -0.74 -17.56
N PRO A 30 2.83 -1.22 -17.62
CA PRO A 30 3.22 -2.43 -16.91
C PRO A 30 2.92 -2.27 -15.41
N ASP A 31 2.53 -3.36 -14.76
CA ASP A 31 2.07 -3.33 -13.37
C ASP A 31 3.10 -2.75 -12.38
N GLU A 32 4.38 -2.83 -12.71
CA GLU A 32 5.49 -2.24 -11.96
C GLU A 32 5.41 -0.71 -11.84
N PHE A 33 4.69 -0.03 -12.74
CA PHE A 33 4.52 1.43 -12.72
C PHE A 33 3.33 1.90 -11.90
N LEU A 34 2.34 1.04 -11.63
CA LEU A 34 1.13 1.42 -10.89
C LEU A 34 1.45 1.90 -9.46
N ALA A 35 2.41 1.26 -8.79
CA ALA A 35 2.88 1.72 -7.49
C ALA A 35 3.61 3.07 -7.58
N THR A 36 4.31 3.33 -8.68
CA THR A 36 5.02 4.60 -8.90
C THR A 36 4.05 5.76 -9.08
N ASP A 37 2.99 5.59 -9.86
CA ASP A 37 1.97 6.63 -10.07
C ASP A 37 1.17 6.93 -8.81
N LEU A 38 0.86 5.89 -8.03
CA LEU A 38 0.31 6.07 -6.69
C LEU A 38 1.21 6.94 -5.82
N ASN A 39 2.53 6.66 -5.82
CA ASN A 39 3.48 7.48 -5.06
C ASN A 39 3.53 8.94 -5.55
N TYR A 40 3.36 9.19 -6.85
CA TYR A 40 3.21 10.56 -7.36
C TYR A 40 1.93 11.21 -6.86
N TRP A 41 0.80 10.51 -6.87
CA TRP A 41 -0.48 11.01 -6.33
C TRP A 41 -0.37 11.42 -4.86
N PHE A 42 0.29 10.60 -4.03
CA PHE A 42 0.53 10.92 -2.61
C PHE A 42 1.43 12.15 -2.46
N LYS A 43 2.50 12.22 -3.26
CA LYS A 43 3.44 13.34 -3.24
C LYS A 43 2.77 14.66 -3.62
N GLU A 44 1.91 14.68 -4.63
CA GLU A 44 1.15 15.88 -5.03
C GLU A 44 0.24 16.40 -3.91
N ARG A 45 -0.23 15.50 -3.03
CA ARG A 45 -1.06 15.83 -1.86
C ARG A 45 -0.27 16.04 -0.57
N ASN A 46 1.06 16.12 -0.66
CA ASN A 46 1.98 16.25 0.49
C ASN A 46 1.86 15.13 1.53
N ILE A 47 1.54 13.92 1.08
CA ILE A 47 1.52 12.71 1.91
C ILE A 47 2.87 12.00 1.72
N ASP A 48 3.81 12.24 2.63
CA ASP A 48 5.21 11.79 2.52
C ASP A 48 5.55 10.56 3.38
N TYR A 49 4.67 10.22 4.33
CA TYR A 49 4.87 9.12 5.27
C TYR A 49 4.30 7.77 4.79
N LEU A 50 3.54 7.78 3.69
CA LEU A 50 3.00 6.60 3.04
C LEU A 50 3.71 6.33 1.71
N TRP A 51 3.85 5.06 1.36
CA TRP A 51 4.52 4.63 0.14
C TRP A 51 3.89 3.36 -0.42
N ALA A 52 3.50 3.37 -1.69
CA ALA A 52 2.96 2.22 -2.40
C ALA A 52 4.08 1.26 -2.82
N VAL A 53 3.88 -0.03 -2.55
CA VAL A 53 4.84 -1.10 -2.85
C VAL A 53 4.13 -2.28 -3.49
N GLY A 54 4.58 -2.69 -4.66
CA GLY A 54 4.17 -3.97 -5.26
C GLY A 54 4.80 -5.15 -4.48
N THR A 55 3.99 -6.12 -4.09
CA THR A 55 4.43 -7.31 -3.33
C THR A 55 3.57 -8.51 -3.69
N ASP A 56 4.15 -9.70 -3.58
CA ASP A 56 3.46 -10.99 -3.67
C ASP A 56 2.71 -11.37 -2.39
N TYR A 57 2.23 -10.39 -1.60
CA TYR A 57 1.55 -10.64 -0.34
C TYR A 57 0.19 -11.32 -0.54
N PRO A 58 -0.15 -12.36 0.25
CA PRO A 58 0.71 -13.09 1.18
C PRO A 58 1.79 -13.88 0.44
N ARG A 59 3.04 -13.79 0.93
CA ARG A 59 4.25 -14.30 0.26
C ARG A 59 4.02 -15.63 -0.49
N GLY A 60 4.40 -15.66 -1.76
CA GLY A 60 4.15 -16.79 -2.67
C GLY A 60 2.79 -16.75 -3.36
N SER A 61 2.01 -15.68 -3.18
CA SER A 61 0.80 -15.43 -3.97
C SER A 61 1.17 -15.27 -5.45
N LEU A 62 0.41 -15.93 -6.32
CA LEU A 62 0.50 -15.74 -7.77
C LEU A 62 -0.17 -14.43 -8.24
N GLN A 63 -0.93 -13.80 -7.35
CA GLN A 63 -1.60 -12.53 -7.60
C GLN A 63 -0.83 -11.43 -6.83
N PRO A 64 0.02 -10.66 -7.52
CA PRO A 64 0.69 -9.54 -6.89
C PRO A 64 -0.32 -8.45 -6.51
N VAL A 65 -0.04 -7.78 -5.40
CA VAL A 65 -0.85 -6.70 -4.83
C VAL A 65 0.00 -5.47 -4.60
N ILE A 66 -0.64 -4.30 -4.56
CA ILE A 66 0.01 -3.08 -4.07
C ILE A 66 -0.37 -2.91 -2.63
N VAL A 67 0.60 -2.76 -1.74
CA VAL A 67 0.36 -2.38 -0.36
C VAL A 67 0.82 -0.95 -0.19
N LEU A 68 -0.10 -0.07 0.17
CA LEU A 68 0.22 1.29 0.56
C LEU A 68 0.66 1.27 2.01
N VAL A 69 1.94 1.52 2.25
CA VAL A 69 2.50 1.31 3.58
C VAL A 69 3.07 2.53 4.22
N ARG A 70 2.88 2.61 5.53
CA ARG A 70 3.67 3.47 6.40
C ARG A 70 4.98 2.79 6.74
N ARG A 71 6.10 3.46 6.45
CA ARG A 71 7.42 2.99 6.89
C ARG A 71 7.58 3.26 8.38
N ARG A 72 7.41 2.23 9.21
CA ARG A 72 7.77 2.29 10.64
C ARG A 72 8.92 1.36 10.95
N ARG A 73 9.96 1.90 11.59
CA ARG A 73 10.97 1.08 12.25
C ARG A 73 10.40 0.61 13.57
N GLU A 74 9.74 -0.53 13.50
CA GLU A 74 8.98 -1.04 14.62
C GLU A 74 9.67 -2.31 15.18
N ASP A 75 10.35 -2.11 16.31
CA ASP A 75 11.08 -3.07 17.14
C ASP A 75 12.31 -3.78 16.50
N PRO A 76 13.55 -3.54 17.00
CA PRO A 76 14.73 -4.28 16.55
C PRO A 76 14.66 -5.80 16.79
N LYS A 77 13.75 -6.28 17.65
CA LYS A 77 13.53 -7.69 17.96
C LYS A 77 12.43 -8.36 17.12
N SER A 78 11.71 -7.61 16.28
CA SER A 78 10.71 -8.20 15.37
C SER A 78 11.35 -9.26 14.48
N THR A 79 10.64 -10.37 14.27
CA THR A 79 11.03 -11.47 13.35
C THR A 79 9.81 -11.88 12.50
N VAL A 80 9.98 -12.79 11.54
CA VAL A 80 8.82 -13.34 10.81
C VAL A 80 7.88 -14.08 11.77
N PHE A 81 8.44 -14.77 12.77
CA PHE A 81 7.70 -15.61 13.73
C PHE A 81 7.07 -14.84 14.91
N ARG A 82 7.59 -13.66 15.25
CA ARG A 82 7.04 -12.78 16.30
C ARG A 82 6.85 -11.40 15.72
N PHE A 83 5.59 -11.02 15.54
CA PHE A 83 5.19 -9.70 15.08
C PHE A 83 4.03 -9.19 15.93
N TYR A 84 3.84 -7.88 15.94
CA TYR A 84 2.66 -7.22 16.48
C TYR A 84 1.89 -6.58 15.33
N CYS A 85 0.57 -6.55 15.45
CA CYS A 85 -0.27 -5.84 14.51
C CYS A 85 -0.05 -4.34 14.69
N VAL A 86 0.40 -3.67 13.63
CA VAL A 86 0.48 -2.22 13.61
C VAL A 86 -0.94 -1.69 13.49
N ARG A 87 -1.34 -0.82 14.42
CA ARG A 87 -2.67 -0.22 14.38
C ARG A 87 -2.72 0.89 13.34
N GLU A 88 -3.83 0.94 12.63
CA GLU A 88 -4.24 2.09 11.82
C GLU A 88 -4.44 3.30 12.76
N LEU A 89 -3.81 4.43 12.43
CA LEU A 89 -3.94 5.69 13.16
C LEU A 89 -5.00 6.57 12.50
N ASP A 90 -5.46 7.59 13.23
CA ASP A 90 -6.46 8.52 12.70
C ASP A 90 -5.96 9.28 11.46
N ALA A 91 -4.67 9.64 11.40
CA ALA A 91 -4.08 10.21 10.19
C ALA A 91 -4.14 9.26 8.99
N ASP A 92 -3.97 7.95 9.21
CA ASP A 92 -4.11 6.95 8.14
C ASP A 92 -5.56 6.92 7.65
N ARG A 93 -6.54 6.95 8.58
CA ARG A 93 -7.97 6.97 8.22
C ARG A 93 -8.39 8.18 7.42
N GLU A 94 -7.83 9.36 7.70
CA GLU A 94 -8.12 10.56 6.90
C GLU A 94 -7.61 10.41 5.45
N VAL A 95 -6.43 9.83 5.25
CA VAL A 95 -5.95 9.49 3.90
C VAL A 95 -6.85 8.42 3.27
N LYS A 96 -7.28 7.41 4.03
CA LYS A 96 -8.20 6.37 3.54
C LYS A 96 -9.49 7.00 2.99
N LYS A 97 -10.09 7.96 3.69
CA LYS A 97 -11.29 8.66 3.23
C LYS A 97 -11.08 9.33 1.88
N GLN A 98 -9.97 10.08 1.71
CA GLN A 98 -9.65 10.72 0.44
C GLN A 98 -9.46 9.69 -0.68
N VAL A 99 -8.76 8.59 -0.40
CA VAL A 99 -8.58 7.50 -1.35
C VAL A 99 -9.92 6.88 -1.74
N LEU A 100 -10.82 6.61 -0.79
CA LEU A 100 -12.14 6.04 -1.06
C LEU A 100 -13.01 6.99 -1.91
N GLU A 101 -13.01 8.28 -1.61
CA GLU A 101 -13.74 9.30 -2.37
C GLU A 101 -13.25 9.39 -3.82
N GLU A 102 -11.93 9.39 -4.05
CA GLU A 102 -11.36 9.55 -5.39
C GLU A 102 -11.31 8.25 -6.22
N SER A 103 -11.11 7.11 -5.56
CA SER A 103 -11.08 5.80 -6.23
C SER A 103 -12.48 5.25 -6.47
N GLY A 104 -13.45 5.61 -5.63
CA GLY A 104 -14.78 5.01 -5.58
C GLY A 104 -14.78 3.55 -5.12
N LEU A 105 -13.74 3.13 -4.39
CA LEU A 105 -13.70 1.84 -3.69
C LEU A 105 -14.54 1.92 -2.41
N ASN A 106 -15.00 0.77 -1.92
CA ASN A 106 -15.65 0.70 -0.61
C ASN A 106 -14.62 0.51 0.49
N ASP A 107 -15.00 0.83 1.74
CA ASP A 107 -14.11 0.67 2.90
C ASP A 107 -13.64 -0.78 3.08
N GLU A 108 -14.52 -1.74 2.76
CA GLU A 108 -14.29 -3.19 2.81
C GLU A 108 -13.27 -3.66 1.76
N ASP A 109 -13.13 -2.92 0.66
CA ASP A 109 -12.21 -3.24 -0.43
C ASP A 109 -10.74 -2.92 -0.06
N LEU A 110 -10.52 -2.16 1.02
CA LEU A 110 -9.22 -1.71 1.50
C LEU A 110 -8.91 -2.21 2.91
N PRO A 111 -8.58 -3.50 3.07
CA PRO A 111 -8.25 -4.07 4.37
C PRO A 111 -6.89 -3.55 4.86
N TRP A 112 -6.83 -3.15 6.13
CA TRP A 112 -5.57 -2.79 6.81
C TRP A 112 -4.79 -4.05 7.20
N VAL A 113 -3.56 -4.17 6.73
CA VAL A 113 -2.69 -5.34 6.99
C VAL A 113 -1.34 -4.92 7.55
N THR A 114 -0.67 -5.83 8.24
CA THR A 114 0.75 -5.72 8.61
C THR A 114 1.54 -6.76 7.82
N VAL A 115 2.48 -6.31 7.01
CA VAL A 115 3.32 -7.14 6.14
C VAL A 115 4.78 -7.07 6.58
N ALA A 116 5.55 -8.14 6.32
CA ALA A 116 7.00 -8.06 6.43
C ALA A 116 7.54 -7.05 5.41
N ASP A 117 8.49 -6.20 5.81
CA ASP A 117 9.11 -5.22 4.92
C ASP A 117 9.79 -5.96 3.76
N PRO A 118 9.27 -5.80 2.52
CA PRO A 118 9.80 -6.49 1.35
C PRO A 118 11.18 -5.96 0.96
N PHE A 119 11.58 -4.79 1.46
CA PHE A 119 12.90 -4.20 1.21
C PHE A 119 13.94 -4.59 2.26
N PHE A 120 13.56 -5.34 3.29
CA PHE A 120 14.51 -5.80 4.28
C PHE A 120 15.41 -6.89 3.69
N ARG A 121 16.60 -6.47 3.24
CA ARG A 121 17.70 -7.37 2.89
C ARG A 121 18.52 -7.64 4.15
N CYS A 122 18.52 -8.90 4.60
CA CYS A 122 19.40 -9.39 5.65
C CYS A 122 20.87 -9.32 5.22
#